data_AF-A0A925K1E3-F1
#
_entry.id   AF-A0A925K1E3-F1
#
_cell.length_a   1.000
_cell.length_b   1.000
_cell.length_c   1.000
_cell.angle_alpha   90.00
_cell.angle_beta   90.00
_cell.angle_gamma   90.00
#
_symmetry.space_group_name_H-M   'P 1'
#
loop_
_entity.id
_entity.type
_entity.pdbx_description
1 polymer ?
#
loop_
_entity_poly.entity_id
_entity_poly.type
_entity_poly.pdbx_seq_one_letter_code
_entity_poly.pdbx_strand_id
1 'polypeptide(L)'
;MKILMRAMLSSLLAFFGFGCAGRNENPRPQTQTVNAADLRPNEIQHQRLSEEQLNRIKKLHKTFAEVDKSSLETWINNFKRDANPDSEIAIWERVAKSYTDYCSQRELTAEAKDDVFQVLLLRSMSSDEEAVKTLKLKVLSADEARKIMREY
;
A
#
# COMPACT_ATOMS: atom_id res chain seq x y z
N MET A 1 37.28 6.08 -68.08
CA MET A 1 37.81 4.70 -68.05
C MET A 1 36.65 3.75 -67.77
N LYS A 2 36.24 3.00 -68.81
CA LYS A 2 35.44 1.75 -68.85
C LYS A 2 34.27 1.62 -67.82
N ILE A 3 33.02 1.92 -68.20
CA ILE A 3 32.03 0.98 -68.78
C ILE A 3 32.13 -0.43 -68.18
N LEU A 4 31.11 -0.88 -67.43
CA LEU A 4 30.36 -2.08 -67.82
C LEU A 4 28.99 -2.17 -67.14
N MET A 5 27.97 -2.08 -67.99
CA MET A 5 26.58 -2.49 -67.79
C MET A 5 26.46 -3.99 -68.12
N ARG A 6 25.69 -4.75 -67.35
CA ARG A 6 24.99 -6.04 -67.66
C ARG A 6 24.50 -6.64 -66.34
N ALA A 7 23.35 -7.30 -66.19
CA ALA A 7 22.26 -7.65 -67.09
C ALA A 7 21.03 -8.02 -66.22
N MET A 8 19.85 -8.01 -66.84
CA MET A 8 18.56 -8.39 -66.27
C MET A 8 18.51 -9.84 -65.73
N LEU A 9 17.68 -10.08 -64.72
CA LEU A 9 16.70 -11.18 -64.77
C LEU A 9 15.54 -10.96 -63.80
N SER A 10 14.33 -10.95 -64.36
CA SER A 10 13.05 -10.96 -63.65
C SER A 10 12.90 -12.22 -62.78
N SER A 11 12.29 -12.10 -61.61
CA SER A 11 11.39 -13.13 -61.06
C SER A 11 10.47 -12.52 -60.01
N LEU A 12 9.18 -12.51 -60.33
CA LEU A 12 8.07 -12.39 -59.39
C LEU A 12 8.20 -13.54 -58.37
N LEU A 13 8.23 -13.24 -57.07
CA LEU A 13 7.77 -14.16 -56.04
C LEU A 13 6.90 -13.39 -55.04
N ALA A 14 5.61 -13.68 -55.12
CA ALA A 14 4.64 -13.37 -54.09
C ALA A 14 4.79 -14.36 -52.91
N PHE A 15 4.20 -13.97 -51.77
CA PHE A 15 4.05 -14.71 -50.51
C PHE A 15 5.31 -14.78 -49.63
N PHE A 16 5.30 -14.50 -48.33
CA PHE A 16 4.27 -14.65 -47.30
C PHE A 16 4.31 -13.47 -46.33
N GLY A 17 3.15 -13.07 -45.82
CA GLY A 17 3.04 -12.15 -44.71
C GLY A 17 3.80 -12.67 -43.49
N PHE A 18 4.77 -11.88 -43.01
CA PHE A 18 5.29 -12.01 -41.66
C PHE A 18 4.21 -11.47 -40.72
N GLY A 19 3.18 -12.29 -40.46
CA GLY A 19 2.30 -12.09 -39.33
C GLY A 19 3.16 -12.13 -38.08
N CYS A 20 3.12 -11.06 -37.28
CA CYS A 20 3.77 -11.04 -35.97
C CYS A 20 3.32 -12.28 -35.19
N ALA A 21 4.29 -13.17 -34.96
CA ALA A 21 4.13 -14.36 -34.15
C ALA A 21 3.48 -14.00 -32.81
N GLY A 22 2.55 -14.86 -32.39
CA GLY A 22 1.56 -14.62 -31.35
C GLY A 22 2.13 -13.97 -30.09
N ARG A 23 1.45 -12.92 -29.63
CA ARG A 23 1.50 -12.54 -28.22
C ARG A 23 0.96 -13.74 -27.43
N ASN A 24 1.81 -14.36 -26.62
CA ASN A 24 1.34 -15.14 -25.48
C ASN A 24 0.62 -14.15 -24.55
N GLU A 25 -0.71 -14.11 -24.66
CA GLU A 25 -1.53 -13.48 -23.63
C GLU A 25 -1.38 -14.35 -22.38
N ASN A 26 -0.55 -13.91 -21.42
CA ASN A 26 -0.57 -14.52 -20.09
C ASN A 26 -2.01 -14.48 -19.58
N PRO A 27 -2.60 -15.60 -19.14
CA PRO A 27 -3.95 -15.60 -18.61
C PRO A 27 -4.04 -14.58 -17.47
N ARG A 28 -5.11 -13.77 -17.48
CA ARG A 28 -5.34 -12.77 -16.44
C ARG A 28 -5.35 -13.47 -15.07
N PRO A 29 -4.69 -12.91 -14.05
CA PRO A 29 -4.73 -13.48 -12.70
C PRO A 29 -6.17 -13.70 -12.27
N GLN A 30 -6.52 -14.94 -11.92
CA GLN A 30 -7.85 -15.24 -11.42
C GLN A 30 -7.95 -14.72 -9.98
N THR A 31 -8.97 -13.91 -9.70
CA THR A 31 -9.24 -13.45 -8.34
C THR A 31 -10.03 -14.52 -7.61
N GLN A 32 -9.60 -14.88 -6.40
CA GLN A 32 -10.32 -15.78 -5.52
C GLN A 32 -10.79 -15.01 -4.28
N THR A 33 -12.06 -15.15 -3.94
CA THR A 33 -12.58 -14.69 -2.64
C THR A 33 -12.21 -15.73 -1.59
N VAL A 34 -11.57 -15.30 -0.51
CA VAL A 34 -11.25 -16.13 0.66
C VAL A 34 -11.91 -15.53 1.90
N ASN A 35 -12.19 -16.36 2.91
CA ASN A 35 -12.65 -15.85 4.19
C ASN A 35 -11.45 -15.22 4.91
N ALA A 36 -11.62 -13.99 5.41
CA ALA A 36 -10.56 -13.31 6.16
C ALA A 36 -10.15 -14.10 7.41
N ALA A 37 -11.07 -14.88 8.01
CA ALA A 37 -10.78 -15.75 9.16
C ALA A 37 -9.81 -16.91 8.82
N ASP A 38 -9.68 -17.28 7.55
CA ASP A 38 -8.78 -18.34 7.10
C ASP A 38 -7.36 -17.81 6.82
N LEU A 39 -7.18 -16.48 6.80
CA LEU A 39 -5.88 -15.87 6.59
C LEU A 39 -4.99 -16.08 7.80
N ARG A 40 -3.75 -16.46 7.54
CA ARG A 40 -2.71 -16.59 8.56
C ARG A 40 -1.70 -15.44 8.41
N PRO A 41 -1.17 -14.90 9.52
CA PRO A 41 -0.08 -13.94 9.43
C PRO A 41 1.10 -14.51 8.65
N ASN A 42 1.76 -13.67 7.86
CA ASN A 42 3.02 -14.01 7.20
C ASN A 42 4.07 -14.43 8.23
N GLU A 43 5.08 -15.20 7.85
CA GLU A 43 6.17 -15.61 8.73
C GLU A 43 7.00 -14.42 9.23
N ILE A 44 7.71 -14.62 10.35
CA ILE A 44 8.67 -13.63 10.87
C ILE A 44 9.83 -13.53 9.88
N GLN A 45 10.01 -12.36 9.29
CA GLN A 45 11.10 -12.07 8.34
C GLN A 45 12.37 -11.62 9.08
N HIS A 46 12.20 -10.91 10.20
CA HIS A 46 13.30 -10.35 11.00
C HIS A 46 13.28 -10.96 12.40
N GLN A 47 14.27 -11.78 12.74
CA GLN A 47 14.34 -12.40 14.08
C GLN A 47 14.52 -11.36 15.20
N ARG A 48 15.19 -10.25 14.90
CA ARG A 48 15.45 -9.12 15.80
C ARG A 48 15.21 -7.80 15.06
N LEU A 49 14.77 -6.79 15.81
CA LEU A 49 14.77 -5.40 15.38
C LEU A 49 15.91 -4.67 16.09
N SER A 50 16.41 -3.58 15.51
CA SER A 50 17.42 -2.75 16.17
C SER A 50 16.81 -2.02 17.39
N GLU A 51 17.64 -1.61 18.34
CA GLU A 51 17.18 -0.81 19.49
C GLU A 51 16.53 0.51 19.05
N GLU A 52 17.01 1.10 17.95
CA GLU A 52 16.42 2.29 17.36
C GLU A 52 14.99 2.03 16.87
N GLN A 53 14.78 0.94 16.12
CA GLN A 53 13.46 0.52 15.67
C GLN A 53 12.53 0.25 16.84
N LEU A 54 12.99 -0.49 17.85
CA LEU A 54 12.20 -0.77 19.06
C LEU A 54 11.77 0.51 19.78
N ASN A 55 12.66 1.51 19.88
CA ASN A 55 12.35 2.78 20.51
C ASN A 55 11.31 3.58 19.70
N ARG A 56 11.38 3.57 18.37
CA ARG A 56 10.39 4.20 17.49
C ARG A 56 9.02 3.50 17.62
N ILE A 57 9.00 2.17 17.59
CA ILE A 57 7.78 1.35 17.76
C ILE A 57 7.13 1.60 19.11
N LYS A 58 7.89 1.68 20.21
CA LYS A 58 7.38 2.01 21.55
C LYS A 58 6.69 3.38 21.58
N LYS A 59 7.24 4.38 20.88
CA LYS A 59 6.62 5.71 20.78
C LYS A 59 5.30 5.64 20.01
N LEU A 60 5.28 4.97 18.86
CA LEU A 60 4.07 4.79 18.05
C LEU A 60 2.97 4.07 18.84
N HIS A 61 3.31 2.95 19.51
CA HIS A 61 2.37 2.20 20.34
C HIS A 61 1.75 3.08 21.43
N LYS A 62 2.55 3.92 22.09
CA LYS A 62 2.05 4.87 23.08
C LYS A 62 1.13 5.93 22.46
N THR A 63 1.47 6.47 21.28
CA THR A 63 0.65 7.47 20.57
C THR A 63 -0.75 6.93 20.26
N PHE A 64 -0.85 5.65 19.88
CA PHE A 64 -2.12 5.04 19.47
C PHE A 64 -2.83 4.27 20.59
N ALA A 65 -2.31 4.21 21.82
CA ALA A 65 -2.86 3.40 22.91
C ALA A 65 -4.34 3.72 23.26
N GLU A 66 -4.83 4.92 22.93
CA GLU A 66 -6.23 5.29 23.11
C GLU A 66 -7.16 4.56 22.13
N VAL A 67 -6.71 4.32 20.89
CA VAL A 67 -7.49 3.81 19.76
C VAL A 67 -7.13 2.38 19.33
N ASP A 68 -5.91 1.93 19.61
CA ASP A 68 -5.47 0.54 19.41
C ASP A 68 -5.12 -0.10 20.76
N LYS A 69 -5.77 -1.22 21.08
CA LYS A 69 -5.59 -1.97 22.34
C LYS A 69 -4.61 -3.13 22.21
N SER A 70 -4.00 -3.31 21.04
CA SER A 70 -2.95 -4.31 20.82
C SER A 70 -1.77 -4.10 21.77
N SER A 71 -1.13 -5.18 22.19
CA SER A 71 0.06 -5.08 23.06
C SER A 71 1.27 -4.57 22.29
N LEU A 72 2.26 -4.03 23.01
CA LEU A 72 3.55 -3.66 22.41
C LEU A 72 4.24 -4.88 21.77
N GLU A 73 4.09 -6.06 22.37
CA GLU A 73 4.64 -7.30 21.79
C GLU A 73 4.00 -7.64 20.44
N THR A 74 2.68 -7.47 20.30
CA THR A 74 1.99 -7.62 19.02
C THR A 74 2.52 -6.64 17.99
N TRP A 75 2.70 -5.37 18.36
CA TRP A 75 3.30 -4.35 17.49
C TRP A 75 4.70 -4.76 17.02
N ILE A 76 5.59 -5.14 17.93
CA ILE A 76 6.95 -5.60 17.61
C ILE A 76 6.91 -6.82 16.67
N ASN A 77 6.05 -7.79 16.96
CA ASN A 77 5.91 -8.99 16.12
C ASN A 77 5.36 -8.68 14.74
N ASN A 78 4.49 -7.69 14.58
CA ASN A 78 4.00 -7.25 13.28
C ASN A 78 5.14 -6.61 12.45
N PHE A 79 5.91 -5.68 13.05
CA PHE A 79 7.07 -5.08 12.36
C PHE A 79 8.15 -6.10 11.99
N LYS A 80 8.32 -7.16 12.78
CA LYS A 80 9.22 -8.28 12.43
C LYS A 80 8.77 -9.07 11.20
N ARG A 81 7.51 -8.97 10.78
CA ARG A 81 6.96 -9.65 9.59
C ARG A 81 7.01 -8.78 8.34
N ASP A 82 7.26 -7.49 8.50
CA ASP A 82 7.34 -6.56 7.38
C ASP A 82 8.59 -6.80 6.55
N ALA A 83 8.48 -6.62 5.22
CA ALA A 83 9.62 -6.78 4.33
C ALA A 83 10.74 -5.77 4.65
N ASN A 84 10.36 -4.54 4.99
CA ASN A 84 11.28 -3.47 5.40
C ASN A 84 10.73 -2.71 6.62
N PRO A 85 11.15 -3.08 7.85
CA PRO A 85 10.65 -2.47 9.07
C PRO A 85 10.89 -0.96 9.13
N ASP A 86 12.01 -0.43 8.62
CA ASP A 86 12.27 1.02 8.67
C ASP A 86 11.33 1.81 7.77
N SER A 87 11.00 1.28 6.60
CA SER A 87 10.01 1.88 5.71
C SER A 87 8.62 1.88 6.32
N GLU A 88 8.21 0.76 6.93
CA GLU A 88 6.90 0.68 7.58
C GLU A 88 6.82 1.59 8.80
N ILE A 89 7.85 1.62 9.66
CA ILE A 89 7.90 2.54 10.81
C ILE A 89 7.77 3.99 10.33
N ALA A 90 8.42 4.38 9.22
CA ALA A 90 8.31 5.73 8.68
C ALA A 90 6.87 6.07 8.21
N ILE A 91 6.15 5.10 7.63
CA ILE A 91 4.74 5.26 7.27
C ILE A 91 3.89 5.49 8.52
N TRP A 92 4.07 4.65 9.54
CA TRP A 92 3.36 4.77 10.81
C TRP A 92 3.69 6.08 11.56
N GLU A 93 4.92 6.58 11.47
CA GLU A 93 5.31 7.88 12.01
C GLU A 93 4.58 9.04 11.33
N ARG A 94 4.37 8.97 10.00
CA ARG A 94 3.56 9.96 9.29
C ARG A 94 2.10 9.89 9.71
N VAL A 95 1.52 8.70 9.86
CA VAL A 95 0.16 8.51 10.40
C VAL A 95 0.06 9.10 11.81
N ALA A 96 1.03 8.81 12.68
CA ALA A 96 1.06 9.30 14.06
C ALA A 96 1.16 10.83 14.13
N LYS A 97 1.95 11.43 13.24
CA LYS A 97 2.05 12.89 13.14
C LYS A 97 0.70 13.50 12.75
N SER A 98 0.09 13.05 11.65
CA SER A 98 -1.20 13.61 11.19
C SER A 98 -2.33 13.37 12.20
N TYR A 99 -2.34 12.21 12.86
CA TYR A 99 -3.29 11.92 13.94
C TYR A 99 -3.13 12.90 15.11
N THR A 100 -1.89 13.08 15.58
CA THR A 100 -1.59 13.98 16.70
C THR A 100 -1.91 15.44 16.36
N ASP A 101 -1.54 15.90 15.17
CA ASP A 101 -1.83 17.25 14.70
C ASP A 101 -3.33 17.51 14.62
N TYR A 102 -4.10 16.57 14.06
CA TYR A 102 -5.54 16.71 13.93
C TYR A 102 -6.24 16.72 15.30
N CYS A 103 -5.87 15.78 16.18
CA CYS A 103 -6.49 15.61 17.50
C CYS A 103 -6.07 16.69 18.50
N SER A 104 -4.86 17.25 18.43
CA SER A 104 -4.40 18.28 19.38
C SER A 104 -5.07 19.65 19.19
N GLN A 105 -5.67 19.89 18.03
CA GLN A 105 -6.33 21.15 17.70
C GLN A 105 -7.84 21.13 18.02
N ARG A 106 -8.37 19.98 18.50
CA ARG A 106 -9.81 19.72 18.58
C ARG A 106 -10.15 18.93 19.84
N GLU A 107 -11.27 19.27 20.46
CA GLU A 107 -11.87 18.43 21.50
C GLU A 107 -12.67 17.32 20.81
N LEU A 108 -12.13 16.08 20.85
CA LEU A 108 -12.72 14.92 20.19
C LEU A 108 -13.07 13.84 21.22
N THR A 109 -14.19 13.15 20.99
CA THR A 109 -14.52 11.93 21.75
C THR A 109 -13.57 10.79 21.36
N ALA A 110 -13.53 9.73 22.17
CA ALA A 110 -12.73 8.55 21.89
C ALA A 110 -13.13 7.88 20.56
N GLU A 111 -14.43 7.84 20.24
CA GLU A 111 -14.94 7.29 18.99
C GLU A 111 -14.54 8.15 17.78
N ALA A 112 -14.55 9.48 17.92
CA ALA A 112 -14.09 10.37 16.86
C ALA A 112 -12.58 10.21 16.62
N LYS A 113 -11.78 10.02 17.67
CA LYS A 113 -10.34 9.73 17.52
C LYS A 113 -10.10 8.38 16.85
N ASP A 114 -10.87 7.35 17.20
CA ASP A 114 -10.82 6.05 16.53
C ASP A 114 -11.11 6.22 15.02
N ASP A 115 -12.15 6.98 14.66
CA ASP A 115 -12.44 7.30 13.26
C ASP A 115 -11.28 8.02 12.55
N VAL A 116 -10.65 9.03 13.18
CA VAL A 116 -9.47 9.73 12.62
C VAL A 116 -8.33 8.73 12.37
N PHE A 117 -8.07 7.84 13.33
CA PHE A 117 -7.04 6.82 13.19
C PHE A 117 -7.34 5.88 12.01
N GLN A 118 -8.56 5.37 11.89
CA GLN A 118 -8.97 4.51 10.77
C GLN A 118 -8.86 5.21 9.41
N VAL A 119 -9.24 6.49 9.34
CA VAL A 119 -9.12 7.32 8.12
C VAL A 119 -7.66 7.41 7.67
N LEU A 120 -6.76 7.78 8.57
CA LEU A 120 -5.35 7.97 8.25
C LEU A 120 -4.66 6.63 7.92
N LEU A 121 -4.99 5.56 8.64
CA LEU A 121 -4.46 4.22 8.38
C LEU A 121 -4.87 3.70 6.99
N LEU A 122 -6.15 3.80 6.63
CA LEU A 122 -6.57 3.38 5.29
C LEU A 122 -5.98 4.27 4.21
N ARG A 123 -5.87 5.58 4.47
CA ARG A 123 -5.25 6.51 3.53
C ARG A 123 -3.76 6.23 3.32
N SER A 124 -3.04 5.72 4.32
CA SER A 124 -1.61 5.40 4.16
C SER A 124 -1.35 4.26 3.18
N MET A 125 -2.37 3.44 2.90
CA MET A 125 -2.26 2.24 2.05
C MET A 125 -3.17 2.25 0.81
N SER A 126 -3.94 3.31 0.59
CA SER A 126 -4.88 3.42 -0.54
C SER A 126 -5.09 4.86 -1.00
N SER A 127 -5.74 5.02 -2.16
CA SER A 127 -6.23 6.32 -2.62
C SER A 127 -7.38 6.85 -1.76
N ASP A 128 -7.65 8.16 -1.81
CA ASP A 128 -8.79 8.77 -1.11
C ASP A 128 -10.12 8.09 -1.50
N GLU A 129 -10.30 7.80 -2.79
CA GLU A 129 -11.52 7.18 -3.31
C GLU A 129 -11.72 5.74 -2.80
N GLU A 130 -10.65 4.97 -2.67
CA GLU A 130 -10.69 3.59 -2.17
C GLU A 130 -10.86 3.55 -0.65
N ALA A 131 -10.15 4.43 0.07
CA ALA A 131 -10.25 4.56 1.51
C ALA A 131 -11.70 4.87 1.93
N VAL A 132 -12.34 5.87 1.30
CA VAL A 132 -13.71 6.26 1.64
C VAL A 132 -14.74 5.17 1.36
N LYS A 133 -14.53 4.32 0.34
CA LYS A 133 -15.43 3.17 0.08
C LYS A 133 -15.32 2.08 1.13
N THR A 134 -14.17 1.99 1.80
CA THR A 134 -13.86 0.93 2.78
C THR A 134 -14.21 1.36 4.21
N LEU A 135 -14.14 2.65 4.49
CA LEU A 135 -14.34 3.21 5.82
C LEU A 135 -15.74 2.90 6.39
N LYS A 136 -15.75 2.52 7.67
CA LYS A 136 -16.96 2.31 8.48
C LYS A 136 -16.86 3.20 9.72
N LEU A 137 -17.10 4.49 9.50
CA LEU A 137 -16.97 5.53 10.51
C LEU A 137 -18.15 5.46 11.51
N LYS A 138 -17.85 5.73 12.78
CA LYS A 138 -18.83 5.72 13.87
C LYS A 138 -19.48 7.08 14.09
N VAL A 139 -18.69 8.14 13.94
CA VAL A 139 -19.04 9.53 14.27
C VAL A 139 -18.77 10.46 13.09
N LEU A 140 -17.61 10.34 12.44
CA LEU A 140 -17.22 11.23 11.35
C LEU A 140 -18.00 10.93 10.07
N SER A 141 -18.33 11.99 9.33
CA SER A 141 -18.90 11.90 7.99
C SER A 141 -17.82 11.58 6.94
N ALA A 142 -18.25 11.10 5.77
CA ALA A 142 -17.35 10.88 4.63
C ALA A 142 -16.65 12.17 4.18
N ASP A 143 -17.31 13.34 4.29
CA ASP A 143 -16.72 14.63 3.91
C ASP A 143 -15.63 15.09 4.90
N GLU A 144 -15.80 14.80 6.19
CA GLU A 144 -14.76 15.01 7.20
C GLU A 144 -13.58 14.07 7.00
N ALA A 145 -13.84 12.79 6.70
CA ALA A 145 -12.77 11.86 6.34
C ALA A 145 -11.95 12.36 5.14
N ARG A 146 -12.59 12.86 4.08
CA ARG A 146 -11.89 13.45 2.93
C ARG A 146 -11.09 14.70 3.31
N LYS A 147 -11.54 15.51 4.27
CA LYS A 147 -10.78 16.67 4.77
C LYS A 147 -9.50 16.19 5.46
N ILE A 148 -9.61 15.21 6.35
CA ILE A 148 -8.46 14.60 7.04
C ILE A 148 -7.45 14.04 6.03
N MET A 149 -7.93 13.30 5.01
CA MET A 149 -7.06 12.71 3.98
C MET A 149 -6.27 13.75 3.17
N ARG A 150 -6.84 14.94 2.94
CA ARG A 150 -6.14 16.03 2.23
C ARG A 150 -5.04 16.68 3.05
N GLU A 151 -5.07 16.51 4.37
CA GLU A 151 -4.08 17.07 5.31
C GLU A 151 -2.96 16.05 5.65
N TYR A 152 -3.04 14.83 5.11
CA TYR A 152 -2.05 13.74 5.27
C TYR A 152 -0.95 13.77 4.20
#